data_AF-A0A1R0XRR3-F1
#
_entry.id   AF-A0A1R0XRR3-F1
#
_cell.length_a   1.000
_cell.length_b   1.000
_cell.length_c   1.000
_cell.angle_alpha   90.00
_cell.angle_beta   90.00
_cell.angle_gamma   90.00
#
_symmetry.space_group_name_H-M   'P 1'
#
loop_
_entity.id
_entity.type
_entity.pdbx_description
1 polymer ?
#
loop_
_entity_poly.entity_id
_entity_poly.type
_entity_poly.pdbx_seq_one_letter_code
_entity_poly.pdbx_strand_id
1 'polypeptide(L)' 'MKVTVINREINVNAVKVVSISGSSVFLVGDTQTINCSSAFDSVIEYAPSAPDQVQKGSE' A
#
# COMPACT_ATOMS: atom_id res chain seq x y z
N MET A 1 37.15 -6.14 16.03
CA MET A 1 36.03 -6.42 16.96
C MET A 1 34.75 -5.97 16.28
N LYS A 2 33.71 -6.80 16.23
CA LYS A 2 32.42 -6.44 15.62
C LYS A 2 31.38 -6.34 16.74
N VAL A 3 30.78 -5.16 16.89
CA VAL A 3 29.81 -4.87 17.96
C VAL A 3 28.44 -4.70 17.30
N THR A 4 27.44 -5.44 17.79
CA THR A 4 26.06 -5.28 17.35
C THR A 4 25.35 -4.37 18.35
N VAL A 5 24.97 -3.19 17.91
CA VAL A 5 24.18 -2.24 18.70
C VAL A 5 22.70 -2.55 18.44
N ILE A 6 21.95 -2.77 19.51
CA ILE A 6 20.50 -2.99 19.46
C ILE A 6 19.87 -1.85 20.25
N ASN A 7 19.18 -0.94 19.57
CA ASN A 7 18.34 0.05 20.23
C ASN A 7 17.10 -0.67 20.78
N ARG A 8 16.91 -0.65 22.09
CA ARG A 8 15.76 -1.29 22.76
C ARG A 8 14.52 -0.41 22.73
N GLU A 9 14.73 0.89 22.71
CA GLU A 9 13.70 1.92 22.66
C GLU A 9 14.19 3.09 21.84
N ILE A 10 13.23 3.79 21.24
CA ILE A 10 13.43 5.08 20.60
C ILE A 10 12.93 6.14 21.55
N ASN A 11 13.82 7.01 22.01
CA ASN A 11 13.44 8.17 22.78
C ASN A 11 13.28 9.38 21.85
N VAL A 12 12.03 9.74 21.56
CA VAL A 12 11.68 10.93 20.79
C VAL A 12 10.93 11.88 21.72
N ASN A 13 11.57 12.98 22.11
CA ASN A 13 11.03 13.93 23.07
C ASN A 13 9.76 14.63 22.55
N ALA A 14 9.84 15.26 21.38
CA ALA A 14 8.69 15.92 20.78
C ALA A 14 8.78 15.94 19.25
N VAL A 15 7.65 15.69 18.61
CA VAL A 15 7.45 15.95 17.18
C VAL A 15 6.27 16.90 17.05
N LYS A 16 6.45 17.99 16.30
CA LYS A 16 5.38 18.91 15.94
C LYS A 16 5.19 18.92 14.44
N VAL A 17 4.08 18.36 13.97
CA VAL A 17 3.67 18.42 12.56
C VAL A 17 2.88 19.71 12.36
N VAL A 18 3.36 20.59 11.47
CA VAL A 18 2.77 21.93 11.26
C VAL A 18 1.70 21.93 10.15
N SER A 19 1.90 21.12 9.11
CA SER A 19 0.88 20.82 8.10
C SER A 19 1.23 19.53 7.37
N ILE A 20 0.22 18.93 6.75
CA ILE A 20 0.36 17.84 5.78
C ILE A 20 -0.49 18.18 4.55
N SER A 21 -0.05 17.74 3.38
CA SER A 21 -0.80 17.91 2.14
C SER A 21 -1.16 16.53 1.58
N GLY A 22 -2.43 16.30 1.24
CA GLY A 22 -2.91 15.04 0.68
C GLY A 22 -2.85 13.85 1.65
N SER A 23 -2.73 12.62 1.11
CA SER A 23 -2.57 11.39 1.90
C SER A 23 -1.11 11.22 2.34
N SER A 24 -0.86 11.26 3.64
CA SER A 24 0.49 11.25 4.22
C SER A 24 0.65 10.20 5.32
N VAL A 25 1.84 9.62 5.45
CA VAL A 25 2.23 8.70 6.52
C VAL A 25 3.48 9.24 7.20
N PHE A 26 3.45 9.38 8.52
CA PHE A 26 4.58 9.83 9.32
C PHE A 26 5.07 8.68 10.21
N LEU A 27 6.27 8.16 9.94
CA LEU A 27 6.88 7.03 10.64
C LEU A 27 8.05 7.50 11.48
N VAL A 28 8.09 7.08 12.74
CA VAL A 28 9.21 7.30 13.66
C VAL A 28 9.73 5.94 14.09
N GLY A 29 10.99 5.68 13.74
CA GLY A 29 11.61 4.37 13.89
C GLY A 29 13.13 4.50 13.75
N ASP A 30 13.87 3.48 14.19
CA ASP A 30 15.33 3.39 14.13
C ASP A 30 15.78 2.43 13.00
N THR A 31 14.87 2.15 12.08
CA THR A 31 15.06 1.23 10.98
C THR A 31 15.97 1.84 9.90
N GLN A 32 16.90 1.04 9.38
CA GLN A 32 17.83 1.46 8.33
C GLN A 32 17.13 1.70 6.97
N THR A 33 16.04 1.00 6.71
CA THR A 33 15.31 1.04 5.43
C THR A 33 13.81 1.10 5.67
N ILE A 34 13.19 2.23 5.31
CA ILE A 34 11.73 2.37 5.29
C ILE A 34 11.24 1.95 3.90
N ASN A 35 10.43 0.89 3.83
CA ASN A 35 9.88 0.40 2.56
C ASN A 35 8.46 0.93 2.37
N CYS A 36 8.26 1.78 1.36
CA CYS A 36 6.95 2.31 1.00
C CYS A 36 6.40 1.51 -0.17
N SER A 37 5.31 0.76 0.05
CA SER A 37 4.57 0.12 -1.03
C SER A 37 3.16 0.71 -1.11
N SER A 38 2.68 0.90 -2.33
CA SER A 38 1.28 1.22 -2.60
C SER A 38 0.69 0.02 -3.33
N ALA A 39 -0.28 -0.65 -2.72
CA ALA A 39 -1.08 -1.66 -3.41
C ALA A 39 -2.24 -0.95 -4.10
N PHE A 40 -2.21 -0.88 -5.43
CA PHE A 40 -3.36 -0.45 -6.22
C PHE A 40 -4.07 -1.69 -6.73
N ASP A 41 -5.20 -2.03 -6.13
CA ASP A 41 -6.02 -3.16 -6.56
C ASP A 41 -7.13 -2.64 -7.49
N SER A 42 -6.78 -2.40 -8.75
CA SER A 42 -7.81 -2.25 -9.79
C SER A 42 -8.17 -3.64 -10.28
N VAL A 43 -9.13 -4.28 -9.62
CA VAL A 43 -9.89 -5.35 -10.26
C VAL A 43 -10.66 -4.68 -11.40
N ILE A 44 -10.19 -4.84 -12.65
CA ILE A 44 -10.97 -4.45 -13.83
C ILE A 44 -12.12 -5.45 -13.95
N GLU A 45 -13.25 -5.16 -13.33
CA GLU A 45 -14.48 -5.93 -13.48
C GLU A 45 -15.24 -5.43 -14.72
N TYR A 46 -14.62 -5.56 -15.89
CA TYR A 46 -15.28 -5.38 -17.20
C TYR A 46 -15.01 -6.60 -18.07
N ALA A 47 -15.69 -7.71 -17.74
CA ALA A 47 -15.96 -8.76 -18.72
C ALA A 47 -17.46 -8.77 -19.05
N PRO A 48 -17.98 -7.81 -19.86
CA PRO A 48 -19.28 -7.98 -20.47
C PRO A 48 -19.18 -8.69 -21.82
N SER A 49 -20.05 -9.69 -21.97
CA SER A 49 -20.51 -10.37 -23.19
C SER A 49 -19.53 -11.29 -23.92
N ALA A 50 -19.55 -12.57 -23.53
CA ALA A 50 -19.50 -13.64 -24.54
C ALA A 50 -20.77 -13.54 -25.40
N PRO A 51 -20.69 -13.58 -26.75
CA PRO A 51 -21.88 -13.51 -27.59
C PRO A 51 -22.72 -14.78 -27.42
N ASP A 52 -24.02 -14.59 -27.24
CA ASP A 52 -25.03 -15.62 -27.13
C ASP A 52 -24.90 -16.66 -28.25
N GLN A 53 -24.90 -17.93 -27.87
CA GLN A 53 -24.98 -19.06 -28.78
C GLN A 53 -26.32 -19.02 -29.52
N VAL A 54 -26.24 -18.96 -30.85
CA VAL A 54 -27.37 -19.07 -31.79
C VAL A 54 -28.03 -20.45 -31.66
N GLN A 55 -29.28 -20.51 -31.21
CA GLN A 55 -30.22 -21.62 -31.46
C GLN A 55 -31.64 -21.08 -31.16
N LYS A 56 -32.62 -21.01 -32.06
CA LYS A 56 -33.31 -22.09 -32.79
C LYS A 56 -34.37 -21.35 -33.66
N GLY A 57 -34.40 -21.52 -34.98
CA GLY A 57 -35.28 -22.48 -35.65
C GLY A 57 -36.63 -21.84 -36.02
N SER A 58 -36.90 -21.72 -37.32
CA SER A 58 -38.21 -21.36 -37.88
C SER A 58 -39.29 -22.36 -37.45
N GLU A 59 -40.52 -21.83 -37.28
CA GLU A 59 -41.79 -22.50 -36.90
C GLU A 59 -41.92 -23.10 -35.50
#